data_AF-A0AAN7DYK5-F1
#
_entry.id   AF-A0AAN7DYK5-F1
#
_cell.length_a   1.000
_cell.length_b   1.000
_cell.length_c   1.000
_cell.angle_alpha   90.00
_cell.angle_beta   90.00
_cell.angle_gamma   90.00
#
_symmetry.space_group_name_H-M   'P 1'
#
loop_
_entity.id
_entity.type
_entity.pdbx_description
1 polymer ?
#
loop_
_entity_poly.entity_id
_entity_poly.type
_entity_poly.pdbx_seq_one_letter_code
_entity_poly.pdbx_strand_id
1 'polypeptide(L)'
;MALKIEELVESLSSMDHNLCVKNFIWSKEEWLAINYDEFADGDDIPIISLQGILDEKKKKSQDYEMLCHAMVNASSSWGFFKLVDHGVDLKVIENVKLRMNELFDLPMGQKLKGARSASLPLGCKMLAHGLGLEDDFFTKSFEEKEATMIRVNRYPPCPLPEKCLGLGSHSDPDALTILLQDHVGGLQVLKTDHQMESIPTLSAWTNGRLKSVVHRAVVNKEKQRLSTVYFLSPSSSAITDCPPQLMDPSTNPRKYIPFTRENFKKKLQVQKRVVGKTALDRYLISN
;
A
#
# COMPACT_ATOMS: atom_id res chain seq x y z
N MET A 1 25.19 10.18 7.08
CA MET A 1 26.37 9.86 6.26
C MET A 1 25.84 9.14 5.01
N ALA A 2 26.23 9.54 3.81
CA ALA A 2 25.81 8.84 2.59
C ALA A 2 26.53 7.48 2.54
N LEU A 3 25.77 6.38 2.42
CA LEU A 3 26.35 5.04 2.32
C LEU A 3 27.28 4.96 1.09
N LYS A 4 28.40 4.26 1.11
CA LYS A 4 29.21 3.94 -0.09
C LYS A 4 28.61 2.74 -0.84
N ILE A 5 28.98 2.54 -2.11
CA ILE A 5 28.46 1.44 -2.95
C ILE A 5 28.69 0.06 -2.31
N GLU A 6 29.79 -0.09 -1.59
CA GLU A 6 30.17 -1.32 -0.88
C GLU A 6 29.75 -1.30 0.60
N GLU A 7 29.12 -0.22 1.07
CA GLU A 7 28.71 -0.08 2.47
C GLU A 7 27.52 -1.00 2.76
N LEU A 8 27.64 -1.70 3.89
CA LEU A 8 26.62 -2.60 4.40
C LEU A 8 25.37 -1.80 4.73
N VAL A 9 24.22 -2.30 4.28
CA VAL A 9 22.95 -1.76 4.76
C VAL A 9 22.64 -2.45 6.08
N GLU A 10 23.18 -1.94 7.21
CA GLU A 10 23.05 -2.55 8.54
C GLU A 10 21.58 -2.86 8.91
N SER A 11 20.62 -2.08 8.41
CA SER A 11 19.19 -2.32 8.61
C SER A 11 18.61 -3.53 7.87
N LEU A 12 19.37 -4.14 6.95
CA LEU A 12 18.99 -5.29 6.12
C LEU A 12 19.96 -6.48 6.26
N SER A 13 21.10 -6.29 6.90
CA SER A 13 22.04 -7.34 7.31
C SER A 13 21.54 -8.07 8.55
N SER A 14 20.46 -8.82 8.42
CA SER A 14 20.09 -9.84 9.41
C SER A 14 20.27 -11.22 8.79
N MET A 15 21.12 -12.04 9.42
CA MET A 15 21.47 -13.42 9.05
C MET A 15 22.47 -13.55 7.89
N ASP A 16 23.77 -13.43 8.18
CA ASP A 16 24.92 -13.88 7.38
C ASP A 16 25.02 -13.45 5.89
N HIS A 17 24.14 -12.57 5.44
CA HIS A 17 24.20 -11.98 4.10
C HIS A 17 24.70 -10.54 4.22
N ASN A 18 25.97 -10.34 3.86
CA ASN A 18 26.59 -9.03 3.71
C ASN A 18 25.99 -8.31 2.48
N LEU A 19 24.73 -7.88 2.60
CA LEU A 19 24.05 -7.08 1.58
C LEU A 19 24.63 -5.66 1.59
N CYS A 20 25.12 -5.22 0.43
CA CYS A 20 25.55 -3.84 0.22
C CYS A 20 24.75 -3.21 -0.92
N VAL A 21 24.92 -1.90 -1.12
CA VAL A 21 24.10 -1.11 -2.06
C VAL A 21 24.05 -1.71 -3.48
N LYS A 22 25.13 -2.37 -3.93
CA LYS A 22 25.16 -3.06 -5.24
C LYS A 22 24.07 -4.12 -5.42
N ASN A 23 23.63 -4.77 -4.33
CA ASN A 23 22.57 -5.77 -4.37
C ASN A 23 21.18 -5.18 -4.61
N PHE A 24 21.04 -3.86 -4.49
CA PHE A 24 19.80 -3.12 -4.67
C PHE A 24 19.78 -2.28 -5.95
N ILE A 25 20.79 -2.43 -6.82
CA ILE A 25 20.79 -1.86 -8.16
C ILE A 25 19.78 -2.65 -9.00
N TRP A 26 18.75 -1.97 -9.46
CA TRP A 26 17.73 -2.58 -10.32
C TRP A 26 18.28 -2.86 -11.72
N SER A 27 17.80 -3.93 -12.37
CA SER A 27 18.24 -4.23 -13.75
C SER A 27 17.73 -3.16 -14.70
N LYS A 28 18.46 -2.91 -15.80
CA LYS A 28 18.01 -1.96 -16.83
C LYS A 28 16.70 -2.40 -17.49
N GLU A 29 16.41 -3.69 -17.58
CA GLU A 29 15.13 -4.16 -18.14
C GLU A 29 13.94 -3.76 -17.25
N GLU A 30 14.08 -3.87 -15.93
CA GLU A 30 13.05 -3.43 -14.97
C GLU A 30 12.92 -1.89 -14.92
N TRP A 31 14.04 -1.19 -15.11
CA TRP A 31 14.08 0.29 -15.13
C TRP A 31 13.46 0.91 -16.38
N LEU A 32 13.58 0.25 -17.54
CA LEU A 32 13.14 0.78 -18.84
C LEU A 32 11.70 0.42 -19.21
N ALA A 33 11.05 -0.49 -18.46
CA ALA A 33 9.68 -0.91 -18.77
C ALA A 33 8.62 0.20 -18.56
N ILE A 34 8.94 1.25 -17.79
CA ILE A 34 8.10 2.44 -17.61
C ILE A 34 9.01 3.67 -17.59
N ASN A 35 8.78 4.63 -18.49
CA ASN A 35 9.65 5.79 -18.58
C ASN A 35 9.55 6.67 -17.31
N TYR A 36 10.69 7.21 -16.85
CA TYR A 36 10.75 8.02 -15.63
C TYR A 36 9.83 9.24 -15.71
N ASP A 37 9.73 9.84 -16.90
CA ASP A 37 8.92 11.03 -17.16
C ASP A 37 7.40 10.79 -17.11
N GLU A 38 6.96 9.52 -17.06
CA GLU A 38 5.55 9.17 -16.93
C GLU A 38 5.06 9.15 -15.47
N PHE A 39 5.99 9.16 -14.53
CA PHE A 39 5.69 9.29 -13.11
C PHE A 39 5.61 10.76 -12.71
N ALA A 40 4.59 11.10 -11.93
CA ALA A 40 4.50 12.41 -11.29
C ALA A 40 4.90 12.34 -9.83
N ASP A 41 5.59 13.38 -9.37
CA ASP A 41 5.96 13.60 -7.96
C ASP A 41 4.76 13.95 -7.06
N GLY A 42 3.55 13.87 -7.62
CA GLY A 42 2.29 13.96 -6.89
C GLY A 42 1.76 15.37 -6.65
N ASP A 43 2.35 16.39 -7.26
CA ASP A 43 1.91 17.78 -7.12
C ASP A 43 0.51 18.01 -7.71
N ASP A 44 0.21 17.39 -8.85
CA ASP A 44 -1.10 17.49 -9.50
C ASP A 44 -2.16 16.54 -8.93
N ILE A 45 -1.83 15.75 -7.88
CA ILE A 45 -2.80 14.85 -7.25
C ILE A 45 -3.94 15.68 -6.65
N PRO A 46 -5.21 15.37 -6.97
CA PRO A 46 -6.36 16.10 -6.45
C PRO A 46 -6.37 16.19 -4.92
N ILE A 47 -6.73 17.36 -4.38
CA ILE A 47 -6.88 17.57 -2.94
C ILE A 47 -8.36 17.58 -2.60
N ILE A 48 -8.75 16.82 -1.57
CA ILE A 48 -10.13 16.68 -1.11
C ILE A 48 -10.18 16.99 0.39
N SER A 49 -10.99 17.97 0.78
CA SER A 49 -11.23 18.33 2.19
C SER A 49 -12.43 17.58 2.76
N LEU A 50 -12.31 17.05 3.99
CA LEU A 50 -13.42 16.41 4.71
C LEU A 50 -14.13 17.35 5.70
N GLN A 51 -13.75 18.63 5.78
CA GLN A 51 -14.27 19.59 6.76
C GLN A 51 -15.81 19.65 6.80
N GLY A 52 -16.46 19.49 5.63
CA GLY A 52 -17.92 19.57 5.49
C GLY A 52 -18.71 18.39 6.08
N ILE A 53 -18.05 17.28 6.42
CA ILE A 53 -18.72 16.02 6.81
C ILE A 53 -18.32 15.47 8.17
N LEU A 54 -17.47 16.19 8.92
CA LEU A 54 -17.07 15.80 10.27
C LEU A 54 -18.22 15.94 11.29
N ASP A 55 -19.25 16.72 10.97
CA ASP A 55 -20.49 16.80 11.75
C ASP A 55 -21.48 15.75 11.24
N GLU A 56 -21.78 14.74 12.06
CA GLU A 56 -22.69 13.64 11.69
C GLU A 56 -24.10 14.12 11.30
N LYS A 57 -24.50 15.31 11.76
CA LYS A 57 -25.80 15.91 11.40
C LYS A 57 -25.88 16.34 9.93
N LYS A 58 -24.77 16.35 9.20
CA LYS A 58 -24.68 16.73 7.78
C LYS A 58 -24.63 15.55 6.80
N LYS A 59 -24.81 14.30 7.25
CA LYS A 59 -24.70 13.06 6.43
C LYS A 59 -25.70 12.91 5.26
N LYS A 60 -26.46 13.94 4.89
CA LYS A 60 -27.33 14.01 3.69
C LYS A 60 -27.40 15.43 3.10
N SER A 61 -26.42 16.28 3.39
CA SER A 61 -26.36 17.62 2.82
C SER A 61 -25.89 17.58 1.37
N GLN A 62 -26.17 18.65 0.63
CA GLN A 62 -25.61 18.86 -0.70
C GLN A 62 -24.06 18.81 -0.69
N ASP A 63 -23.43 19.26 0.39
CA ASP A 63 -21.96 19.20 0.57
C ASP A 63 -21.44 17.76 0.62
N TYR A 64 -22.18 16.84 1.26
CA TYR A 64 -21.81 15.42 1.32
C TYR A 64 -21.86 14.79 -0.08
N GLU A 65 -22.91 15.06 -0.85
CA GLU A 65 -23.04 14.56 -2.23
C GLU A 65 -21.92 15.09 -3.14
N MET A 66 -21.63 16.39 -3.08
CA MET A 66 -20.54 16.99 -3.84
C MET A 66 -19.18 16.37 -3.48
N LEU A 67 -18.95 16.09 -2.20
CA LEU A 67 -17.74 15.43 -1.74
C LEU A 67 -17.62 13.99 -2.25
N CYS A 68 -18.71 13.20 -2.17
CA CYS A 68 -18.75 11.85 -2.72
C CYS A 68 -18.43 11.84 -4.21
N HIS A 69 -19.02 12.76 -4.99
CA HIS A 69 -18.71 12.92 -6.40
C HIS A 69 -17.25 13.31 -6.65
N ALA A 70 -16.69 14.22 -5.86
CA ALA A 70 -15.28 14.61 -5.97
C ALA A 70 -14.34 13.42 -5.71
N MET A 71 -14.61 12.61 -4.69
CA MET A 71 -13.84 11.40 -4.38
C MET A 71 -13.93 10.38 -5.52
N VAL A 72 -15.14 10.10 -6.02
CA VAL A 72 -15.32 9.18 -7.17
C VAL A 72 -14.60 9.70 -8.40
N ASN A 73 -14.69 10.99 -8.71
CA ASN A 73 -14.02 11.60 -9.86
C ASN A 73 -12.50 11.51 -9.73
N ALA A 74 -11.93 11.80 -8.56
CA ALA A 74 -10.49 11.65 -8.32
C ALA A 74 -10.07 10.17 -8.41
N SER A 75 -10.80 9.24 -7.79
CA SER A 75 -10.51 7.80 -7.90
C SER A 75 -10.65 7.27 -9.33
N SER A 76 -11.54 7.82 -10.14
CA SER A 76 -11.77 7.37 -11.53
C SER A 76 -10.77 7.97 -12.51
N SER A 77 -10.38 9.24 -12.33
CA SER A 77 -9.45 9.93 -13.23
C SER A 77 -7.99 9.64 -12.85
N TRP A 78 -7.70 9.68 -11.56
CA TRP A 78 -6.35 9.59 -10.99
C TRP A 78 -6.07 8.28 -10.24
N GLY A 79 -7.06 7.69 -9.57
CA GLY A 79 -6.84 6.59 -8.64
C GLY A 79 -6.16 6.98 -7.31
N PHE A 80 -5.75 8.24 -7.16
CA PHE A 80 -5.16 8.83 -5.95
C PHE A 80 -5.78 10.20 -5.68
N PHE A 81 -5.82 10.59 -4.41
CA PHE A 81 -6.09 11.96 -3.96
C PHE A 81 -5.46 12.20 -2.58
N LYS A 82 -5.16 13.46 -2.27
CA LYS A 82 -4.71 13.92 -0.95
C LYS A 82 -5.94 14.28 -0.12
N LEU A 83 -6.01 13.78 1.10
CA LEU A 83 -7.05 14.17 2.06
C LEU A 83 -6.53 15.27 2.99
N VAL A 84 -7.33 16.32 3.15
CA VAL A 84 -7.10 17.39 4.13
C VAL A 84 -8.35 17.55 5.01
N ASP A 85 -8.20 18.22 6.15
CA ASP A 85 -9.28 18.43 7.14
C ASP A 85 -9.98 17.12 7.54
N HIS A 86 -9.20 16.03 7.61
CA HIS A 86 -9.69 14.67 7.80
C HIS A 86 -10.12 14.34 9.24
N GLY A 87 -10.05 15.30 10.17
CA GLY A 87 -10.46 15.13 11.57
C GLY A 87 -9.49 14.35 12.47
N VAL A 88 -8.48 13.67 11.91
CA VAL A 88 -7.40 13.06 12.70
C VAL A 88 -6.57 14.14 13.41
N ASP A 89 -6.48 14.05 14.75
CA ASP A 89 -5.72 14.97 15.59
C ASP A 89 -4.22 14.96 15.21
N LEU A 90 -3.64 16.16 15.06
CA LEU A 90 -2.21 16.34 14.74
C LEU A 90 -1.30 15.66 15.78
N LYS A 91 -1.71 15.61 17.05
CA LYS A 91 -0.95 14.90 18.10
C LYS A 91 -0.84 13.41 17.81
N VAL A 92 -1.87 12.79 17.22
CA VAL A 92 -1.83 11.38 16.81
C VAL A 92 -0.80 11.20 15.69
N ILE A 93 -0.81 12.09 14.69
CA ILE A 93 0.14 12.07 13.57
C ILE A 93 1.58 12.25 14.06
N GLU A 94 1.82 13.21 14.96
CA GLU A 94 3.13 13.45 15.57
C GLU A 94 3.60 12.25 16.39
N ASN A 95 2.72 11.67 17.20
CA ASN A 95 3.04 10.49 17.99
C ASN A 95 3.40 9.29 17.11
N VAL A 96 2.66 9.04 16.01
CA VAL A 96 3.01 7.97 15.06
C VAL A 96 4.41 8.20 14.49
N LYS A 97 4.73 9.42 14.05
CA LYS A 97 6.06 9.76 13.51
C LYS A 97 7.17 9.58 14.56
N LEU A 98 6.93 9.99 15.80
CA LEU A 98 7.86 9.80 16.91
C LEU A 98 8.13 8.31 17.16
N ARG A 99 7.07 7.52 17.36
CA ARG A 99 7.18 6.08 17.65
C ARG A 99 7.81 5.28 16.52
N MET A 100 7.59 5.68 15.26
CA MET A 100 8.29 5.07 14.13
C MET A 100 9.80 5.31 14.19
N ASN A 101 10.22 6.54 14.51
CA ASN A 101 11.65 6.84 14.63
C ASN A 101 12.28 5.99 15.73
N GLU A 102 11.68 6.01 16.93
CA GLU A 102 12.12 5.18 18.06
C GLU A 102 12.22 3.70 17.67
N LEU A 103 11.19 3.14 17.01
CA LEU A 103 11.16 1.74 16.59
C LEU A 103 12.33 1.39 15.66
N PHE A 104 12.58 2.21 14.64
CA PHE A 104 13.62 1.92 13.66
C PHE A 104 15.03 2.22 14.20
N ASP A 105 15.16 3.10 15.19
CA ASP A 105 16.42 3.42 15.88
C ASP A 105 16.81 2.34 16.91
N LEU A 106 15.90 1.41 17.25
CA LEU A 106 16.25 0.25 18.07
C LEU A 106 17.33 -0.62 17.41
N PRO A 107 18.21 -1.25 18.21
CA PRO A 107 19.16 -2.24 17.72
C PRO A 107 18.46 -3.37 16.96
N MET A 108 19.12 -3.92 15.94
CA MET A 108 18.54 -4.96 15.08
C MET A 108 18.03 -6.17 15.87
N GLY A 109 18.78 -6.62 16.87
CA GLY A 109 18.37 -7.73 17.75
C GLY A 109 17.07 -7.46 18.52
N GLN A 110 16.71 -6.19 18.78
CA GLN A 110 15.42 -5.84 19.37
C GLN A 110 14.31 -5.77 18.32
N LYS A 111 14.59 -5.19 17.14
CA LYS A 111 13.64 -5.13 16.02
C LYS A 111 13.21 -6.53 15.56
N LEU A 112 14.16 -7.47 15.49
CA LEU A 112 13.90 -8.86 15.12
C LEU A 112 13.03 -9.62 16.12
N LYS A 113 12.96 -9.22 17.39
CA LYS A 113 12.01 -9.80 18.35
C LYS A 113 10.56 -9.53 17.94
N GLY A 114 10.31 -8.44 17.20
CA GLY A 114 9.01 -8.11 16.62
C GLY A 114 8.84 -8.55 15.17
N ALA A 115 9.88 -9.08 14.52
CA ALA A 115 9.74 -9.64 13.18
C ALA A 115 8.80 -10.85 13.26
N ARG A 116 7.91 -11.00 12.25
CA ARG A 116 7.08 -12.19 12.11
C ARG A 116 8.00 -13.40 11.96
N SER A 117 8.27 -14.07 13.08
CA SER A 117 8.15 -15.52 13.12
C SER A 117 6.80 -15.88 12.47
N ALA A 118 6.65 -17.05 11.88
CA ALA A 118 5.34 -17.53 11.45
C ALA A 118 4.27 -17.52 12.59
N SER A 119 4.64 -17.14 13.82
CA SER A 119 3.78 -16.79 14.94
C SER A 119 3.57 -15.28 15.15
N LEU A 120 2.32 -14.86 14.93
CA LEU A 120 1.44 -13.96 15.71
C LEU A 120 1.94 -12.58 16.23
N PRO A 121 1.06 -11.56 16.36
CA PRO A 121 1.43 -10.26 16.92
C PRO A 121 1.95 -10.39 18.36
N LEU A 122 3.21 -10.00 18.56
CA LEU A 122 3.99 -10.13 19.81
C LEU A 122 3.24 -9.68 21.09
N GLY A 123 2.34 -8.71 20.96
CA GLY A 123 1.56 -8.17 22.09
C GLY A 123 0.57 -9.16 22.71
N CYS A 124 -0.08 -10.03 21.93
CA CYS A 124 -1.12 -10.91 22.47
C CYS A 124 -0.55 -12.04 23.35
N LYS A 125 0.61 -12.57 22.98
CA LYS A 125 1.30 -13.61 23.74
C LYS A 125 1.73 -13.10 25.13
N MET A 126 2.33 -11.91 25.16
CA MET A 126 2.78 -11.30 26.42
C MET A 126 1.63 -10.95 27.36
N LEU A 127 0.48 -10.54 26.81
CA LEU A 127 -0.74 -10.29 27.57
C LEU A 127 -1.35 -11.58 28.13
N ALA A 128 -1.41 -12.67 27.36
CA ALA A 128 -1.91 -13.97 27.84
C ALA A 128 -1.06 -14.50 29.00
N HIS A 129 0.26 -14.49 28.80
CA HIS A 129 1.22 -14.94 29.80
C HIS A 129 1.15 -14.09 31.08
N GLY A 130 1.09 -12.77 30.96
CA GLY A 130 0.95 -11.85 32.10
C GLY A 130 -0.35 -12.01 32.89
N LEU A 131 -1.36 -12.65 32.29
CA LEU A 131 -2.65 -12.95 32.92
C LEU A 131 -2.76 -14.40 33.41
N GLY A 132 -1.68 -15.20 33.33
CA GLY A 132 -1.68 -16.61 33.76
C GLY A 132 -2.44 -17.57 32.83
N LEU A 133 -2.65 -17.16 31.58
CA LEU A 133 -3.35 -17.94 30.54
C LEU A 133 -2.34 -18.63 29.63
N GLU A 134 -2.79 -19.66 28.89
CA GLU A 134 -1.96 -20.26 27.84
C GLU A 134 -1.56 -19.20 26.80
N ASP A 135 -0.31 -19.28 26.31
CA ASP A 135 0.28 -18.27 25.42
C ASP A 135 -0.53 -18.01 24.12
N ASP A 136 -1.33 -18.97 23.70
CA ASP A 136 -2.19 -18.91 22.51
C ASP A 136 -3.68 -18.63 22.84
N PHE A 137 -4.03 -18.44 24.12
CA PHE A 137 -5.40 -18.29 24.62
C PHE A 137 -6.20 -17.22 23.87
N PHE A 138 -5.66 -16.01 23.72
CA PHE A 138 -6.31 -14.95 22.96
C PHE A 138 -6.31 -15.22 21.46
N THR A 139 -5.33 -15.97 20.97
CA THR A 139 -5.12 -16.20 19.54
C THR A 139 -6.02 -17.27 18.95
N LYS A 140 -6.54 -18.18 19.79
CA LYS A 140 -7.57 -19.17 19.43
C LYS A 140 -8.89 -18.53 18.96
N SER A 141 -9.18 -17.29 19.37
CA SER A 141 -10.42 -16.57 19.01
C SER A 141 -10.24 -15.53 17.90
N PHE A 142 -9.07 -15.45 17.26
CA PHE A 142 -8.80 -14.47 16.21
C PHE A 142 -8.99 -15.08 14.82
N GLU A 143 -10.22 -15.33 14.39
CA GLU A 143 -10.50 -15.84 13.04
C GLU A 143 -10.51 -14.73 11.95
N GLU A 144 -10.58 -13.44 12.32
CA GLU A 144 -10.84 -12.35 11.36
C GLU A 144 -9.95 -11.10 11.52
N LYS A 145 -8.63 -11.27 11.71
CA LYS A 145 -7.65 -10.16 11.74
C LYS A 145 -7.04 -9.78 10.39
N GLU A 146 -7.44 -10.43 9.29
CA GLU A 146 -6.76 -10.28 7.98
C GLU A 146 -7.16 -9.05 7.15
N ALA A 147 -8.24 -8.36 7.52
CA ALA A 147 -8.80 -7.28 6.70
C ALA A 147 -8.00 -5.96 6.79
N THR A 148 -7.07 -5.80 7.74
CA THR A 148 -6.32 -4.53 7.85
C THR A 148 -4.86 -4.75 8.24
N MET A 149 -3.97 -3.97 7.64
CA MET A 149 -2.53 -4.04 7.91
C MET A 149 -1.94 -2.63 7.98
N ILE A 150 -1.05 -2.40 8.96
CA ILE A 150 -0.19 -1.23 8.96
C ILE A 150 1.21 -1.66 8.54
N ARG A 151 1.76 -0.96 7.53
CA ARG A 151 3.15 -1.09 7.11
C ARG A 151 3.87 0.22 7.40
N VAL A 152 4.97 0.14 8.13
CA VAL A 152 5.88 1.27 8.35
C VAL A 152 7.12 1.07 7.49
N ASN A 153 7.51 2.11 6.74
CA ASN A 153 8.68 2.07 5.87
C ASN A 153 9.68 3.14 6.30
N ARG A 154 10.96 2.76 6.34
CA ARG A 154 12.08 3.68 6.47
C ARG A 154 12.98 3.53 5.25
N TYR A 155 13.25 4.64 4.57
CA TYR A 155 14.11 4.71 3.40
C TYR A 155 15.33 5.56 3.77
N PRO A 156 16.48 4.94 4.07
CA PRO A 156 17.72 5.66 4.36
C PRO A 156 18.22 6.45 3.14
N PRO A 157 19.07 7.47 3.33
CA PRO A 157 19.79 8.11 2.23
C PRO A 157 20.57 7.07 1.41
N CYS A 158 20.39 7.11 0.09
CA CYS A 158 21.00 6.18 -0.86
C CYS A 158 22.06 6.92 -1.71
N PRO A 159 23.28 6.37 -1.89
CA PRO A 159 24.31 7.01 -2.73
C PRO A 159 24.04 6.96 -4.23
N LEU A 160 23.17 6.04 -4.66
CA LEU A 160 22.85 5.79 -6.06
C LEU A 160 21.32 5.82 -6.28
N PRO A 161 20.64 6.93 -5.93
CA PRO A 161 19.19 7.03 -6.07
C PRO A 161 18.70 6.89 -7.51
N GLU A 162 19.55 7.20 -8.49
CA GLU A 162 19.27 7.00 -9.91
C GLU A 162 19.32 5.52 -10.35
N LYS A 163 19.73 4.61 -9.47
CA LYS A 163 19.84 3.16 -9.75
C LYS A 163 19.07 2.27 -8.77
N CYS A 164 18.52 2.86 -7.71
CA CYS A 164 17.84 2.14 -6.63
C CYS A 164 16.44 2.70 -6.42
N LEU A 165 15.47 1.81 -6.16
CA LEU A 165 14.16 2.19 -5.67
C LEU A 165 14.02 1.78 -4.21
N GLY A 166 13.34 2.62 -3.43
CA GLY A 166 12.96 2.28 -2.06
C GLY A 166 11.83 1.25 -2.05
N LEU A 167 10.87 1.40 -2.96
CA LEU A 167 9.82 0.43 -3.23
C LEU A 167 9.55 0.40 -4.73
N GLY A 168 9.59 -0.79 -5.31
CA GLY A 168 9.36 -1.00 -6.74
C GLY A 168 7.98 -0.57 -7.21
N SER A 169 7.83 -0.38 -8.52
CA SER A 169 6.55 -0.09 -9.17
C SER A 169 5.54 -1.21 -8.91
N HIS A 170 4.37 -0.87 -8.38
CA HIS A 170 3.28 -1.81 -8.07
C HIS A 170 1.94 -1.08 -7.98
N SER A 171 0.84 -1.84 -8.01
CA SER A 171 -0.49 -1.40 -7.59
C SER A 171 -0.90 -2.19 -6.35
N ASP A 172 -1.51 -1.52 -5.38
CA ASP A 172 -1.92 -2.15 -4.12
C ASP A 172 -3.06 -3.15 -4.36
N PRO A 173 -2.96 -4.42 -3.92
CA PRO A 173 -4.01 -5.42 -4.13
C PRO A 173 -5.24 -5.23 -3.22
N ASP A 174 -5.14 -4.32 -2.25
CA ASP A 174 -6.13 -4.06 -1.22
C ASP A 174 -7.25 -3.13 -1.71
N ALA A 175 -8.32 -2.99 -0.92
CA ALA A 175 -9.48 -2.19 -1.31
C ALA A 175 -9.23 -0.69 -1.11
N LEU A 176 -8.55 -0.30 -0.03
CA LEU A 176 -8.21 1.10 0.25
C LEU A 176 -6.84 1.18 0.93
N THR A 177 -6.03 2.14 0.48
CA THR A 177 -4.74 2.47 1.09
C THR A 177 -4.78 3.91 1.60
N ILE A 178 -4.39 4.11 2.87
CA ILE A 178 -4.16 5.44 3.45
C ILE A 178 -2.67 5.57 3.74
N LEU A 179 -2.02 6.53 3.09
CA LEU A 179 -0.61 6.82 3.25
C LEU A 179 -0.42 8.09 4.09
N LEU A 180 0.29 7.96 5.21
CA LEU A 180 0.90 9.06 5.92
C LEU A 180 2.39 9.12 5.56
N GLN A 181 2.85 10.23 5.01
CA GLN A 181 4.27 10.45 4.69
C GLN A 181 4.81 11.71 5.38
N ASP A 182 6.14 11.78 5.50
CA ASP A 182 6.83 12.99 5.93
C ASP A 182 6.99 14.01 4.79
N HIS A 183 7.73 15.08 5.07
CA HIS A 183 8.00 16.16 4.12
C HIS A 183 9.13 15.84 3.13
N VAL A 184 9.77 14.67 3.22
CA VAL A 184 10.87 14.28 2.32
C VAL A 184 10.31 13.82 0.97
N GLY A 185 9.05 13.37 0.92
CA GLY A 185 8.39 12.99 -0.33
C GLY A 185 9.02 11.75 -0.97
N GLY A 186 8.88 11.56 -2.28
CA GLY A 186 9.44 10.40 -3.00
C GLY A 186 8.42 9.31 -3.34
N LEU A 187 7.14 9.50 -3.01
CA LEU A 187 6.07 8.76 -3.69
C LEU A 187 5.99 9.26 -5.13
N GLN A 188 5.95 8.33 -6.08
CA GLN A 188 5.73 8.61 -7.49
C GLN A 188 4.57 7.77 -8.00
N VAL A 189 3.64 8.43 -8.71
CA VAL A 189 2.42 7.80 -9.25
C VAL A 189 2.45 7.87 -10.76
N LEU A 190 2.15 6.76 -11.43
CA LEU A 190 2.09 6.69 -12.89
C LEU A 190 0.83 7.40 -13.38
N LYS A 191 0.99 8.43 -14.23
CA LYS A 191 -0.12 9.26 -14.74
C LYS A 191 -0.82 8.66 -15.96
N THR A 192 -0.08 7.90 -16.76
CA THR A 192 -0.57 7.30 -18.00
C THR A 192 -1.37 6.03 -17.71
N ASP A 193 -2.36 5.73 -18.56
CA ASP A 193 -3.19 4.50 -18.48
C ASP A 193 -2.41 3.23 -18.89
N HIS A 194 -1.15 3.13 -18.49
CA HIS A 194 -0.40 1.89 -18.60
C HIS A 194 -0.90 0.93 -17.53
N GLN A 195 -1.69 -0.04 -17.98
CA GLN A 195 -2.10 -1.18 -17.16
C GLN A 195 -0.86 -2.03 -16.85
N MET A 196 -0.40 -2.06 -15.59
CA MET A 196 0.48 -3.13 -15.12
C MET A 196 -0.17 -4.01 -14.04
N GLU A 197 -0.06 -5.31 -14.30
CA GLU A 197 0.17 -6.50 -13.45
C GLU A 197 -0.63 -6.76 -12.16
N SER A 198 -1.33 -5.80 -11.55
CA SER A 198 -2.15 -6.08 -10.37
C SER A 198 -3.36 -5.19 -10.34
N ILE A 199 -4.39 -5.56 -11.12
CA ILE A 199 -5.70 -4.93 -10.99
C ILE A 199 -6.28 -5.35 -9.63
N PRO A 200 -6.50 -4.41 -8.70
CA PRO A 200 -6.90 -4.75 -7.35
C PRO A 200 -8.38 -5.03 -7.23
N THR A 201 -8.71 -5.60 -6.07
CA THR A 201 -10.06 -5.94 -5.64
C THR A 201 -11.07 -4.79 -5.90
N LEU A 202 -10.73 -3.53 -5.61
CA LEU A 202 -11.65 -2.40 -5.81
C LEU A 202 -11.91 -2.07 -7.29
N SER A 203 -10.88 -2.16 -8.14
CA SER A 203 -11.07 -1.91 -9.58
C SER A 203 -11.93 -3.01 -10.21
N ALA A 204 -11.70 -4.28 -9.81
CA ALA A 204 -12.55 -5.40 -10.21
C ALA A 204 -14.01 -5.24 -9.72
N TRP A 205 -14.20 -4.90 -8.45
CA TRP A 205 -15.53 -4.64 -7.87
C TRP A 205 -16.31 -3.54 -8.59
N THR A 206 -15.62 -2.54 -9.12
CA THR A 206 -16.24 -1.40 -9.79
C THR A 206 -16.25 -1.52 -11.31
N ASN A 207 -15.95 -2.71 -11.85
CA ASN A 207 -15.84 -2.99 -13.29
C ASN A 207 -14.88 -2.03 -14.02
N GLY A 208 -13.82 -1.61 -13.34
CA GLY A 208 -12.82 -0.66 -13.85
C GLY A 208 -13.23 0.81 -13.78
N ARG A 209 -14.33 1.17 -13.12
CA ARG A 209 -14.72 2.58 -12.94
C ARG A 209 -13.75 3.33 -12.03
N LEU A 210 -13.31 2.70 -10.94
CA LEU A 210 -12.26 3.26 -10.09
C LEU A 210 -10.91 2.67 -10.51
N LYS A 211 -9.93 3.55 -10.72
CA LYS A 211 -8.58 3.16 -11.10
C LYS A 211 -7.81 2.75 -9.86
N SER A 212 -7.05 1.67 -9.99
CA SER A 212 -5.86 1.50 -9.16
C SER A 212 -4.66 1.69 -10.05
N VAL A 213 -3.74 2.52 -9.58
CA VAL A 213 -2.63 3.00 -10.38
C VAL A 213 -1.32 2.46 -9.86
N VAL A 214 -0.38 2.35 -10.78
CA VAL A 214 0.99 1.94 -10.49
C VAL A 214 1.67 3.08 -9.76
N HIS A 215 2.35 2.77 -8.68
CA HIS A 215 3.12 3.73 -7.91
C HIS A 215 4.39 3.08 -7.37
N ARG A 216 5.37 3.92 -7.03
CA ARG A 216 6.67 3.51 -6.50
C ARG A 216 7.15 4.48 -5.43
N ALA A 217 8.18 4.09 -4.68
CA ALA A 217 8.89 4.99 -3.78
C ALA A 217 10.35 5.13 -4.22
N VAL A 218 10.76 6.34 -4.60
CA VAL A 218 12.16 6.67 -4.89
C VAL A 218 12.92 7.02 -3.62
N VAL A 219 14.24 6.90 -3.69
CA VAL A 219 15.17 7.29 -2.62
C VAL A 219 15.99 8.49 -3.05
N ASN A 220 16.65 9.16 -2.10
CA ASN A 220 17.49 10.33 -2.36
C ASN A 220 18.83 10.23 -1.59
N LYS A 221 19.81 11.07 -1.92
CA LYS A 221 21.16 11.06 -1.33
C LYS A 221 21.26 11.69 0.06
N GLU A 222 20.30 12.50 0.46
CA GLU A 222 20.48 13.50 1.51
C GLU A 222 19.72 13.16 2.80
N LYS A 223 18.43 12.81 2.67
CA LYS A 223 17.49 12.74 3.78
C LYS A 223 16.78 11.39 3.82
N GLN A 224 16.69 10.85 5.03
CA GLN A 224 15.85 9.70 5.32
C GLN A 224 14.38 10.06 5.12
N ARG A 225 13.62 9.16 4.49
CA ARG A 225 12.16 9.25 4.36
C ARG A 225 11.49 8.21 5.25
N LEU A 226 10.40 8.58 5.89
CA LEU A 226 9.47 7.68 6.59
C LEU A 226 8.08 7.72 5.98
N SER A 227 7.40 6.59 5.99
CA SER A 227 5.96 6.54 5.69
C SER A 227 5.25 5.43 6.47
N THR A 228 4.01 5.70 6.86
CA THR A 228 3.08 4.70 7.40
C THR A 228 1.96 4.49 6.40
N VAL A 229 1.68 3.24 6.11
CA VAL A 229 0.63 2.83 5.19
C VAL A 229 -0.37 1.99 5.96
N TYR A 230 -1.64 2.39 5.92
CA TYR A 230 -2.75 1.57 6.35
C TYR A 230 -3.42 0.96 5.12
N PHE A 231 -3.53 -0.37 5.11
CA PHE A 231 -4.24 -1.13 4.10
C PHE A 231 -5.55 -1.64 4.69
N LEU A 232 -6.62 -1.44 3.94
CA LEU A 232 -7.92 -2.07 4.16
C LEU A 232 -8.18 -3.05 3.03
N SER A 233 -8.23 -4.32 3.38
CA SER A 233 -8.47 -5.46 2.53
C SER A 233 -9.84 -6.07 2.86
N PRO A 234 -10.50 -6.70 1.89
CA PRO A 234 -11.63 -7.58 2.17
C PRO A 234 -11.19 -8.77 3.04
N SER A 235 -12.12 -9.38 3.78
CA SER A 235 -11.87 -10.68 4.42
C SER A 235 -11.57 -11.76 3.36
N SER A 236 -10.90 -12.83 3.75
CA SER A 236 -10.50 -13.90 2.81
C SER A 236 -11.70 -14.55 2.10
N SER A 237 -12.85 -14.66 2.77
CA SER A 237 -14.12 -15.17 2.22
C SER A 237 -14.91 -14.16 1.39
N ALA A 238 -14.56 -12.86 1.44
CA ALA A 238 -15.28 -11.82 0.73
C ALA A 238 -15.25 -12.07 -0.79
N ILE A 239 -16.42 -12.01 -1.41
CA ILE A 239 -16.61 -12.21 -2.84
C ILE A 239 -16.45 -10.86 -3.55
N THR A 240 -15.52 -10.83 -4.49
CA THR A 240 -15.38 -9.78 -5.48
C THR A 240 -16.33 -10.03 -6.64
N ASP A 241 -17.47 -9.34 -6.64
CA ASP A 241 -18.47 -9.38 -7.71
C ASP A 241 -18.98 -7.96 -7.98
N CYS A 242 -19.02 -7.57 -9.26
CA CYS A 242 -19.45 -6.23 -9.62
C CYS A 242 -20.98 -6.07 -9.52
N PRO A 243 -21.48 -5.05 -8.78
CA PRO A 243 -22.89 -4.74 -8.74
C PRO A 243 -23.47 -4.41 -10.14
N PRO A 244 -24.67 -4.91 -10.49
CA PRO A 244 -25.34 -4.61 -11.76
C PRO A 244 -25.44 -3.12 -12.09
N GLN A 245 -25.60 -2.27 -11.08
CA GLN A 245 -25.72 -0.82 -11.22
C GLN A 245 -24.44 -0.13 -11.71
N LEU A 246 -23.29 -0.81 -11.66
CA LEU A 246 -22.01 -0.30 -12.16
C LEU A 246 -21.67 -0.85 -13.56
N MET A 247 -22.56 -1.66 -14.14
CA MET A 247 -22.41 -2.28 -15.44
C MET A 247 -23.45 -1.71 -16.41
N ASP A 248 -23.06 -1.64 -17.68
CA ASP A 248 -23.97 -1.30 -18.77
C ASP A 248 -23.69 -2.27 -19.92
N PRO A 249 -24.68 -3.06 -20.40
CA PRO A 249 -24.43 -4.07 -21.42
C PRO A 249 -23.82 -3.55 -22.73
N SER A 250 -24.02 -2.27 -23.04
CA SER A 250 -23.59 -1.66 -24.30
C SER A 250 -22.25 -0.92 -24.19
N THR A 251 -21.99 -0.27 -23.06
CA THR A 251 -20.87 0.67 -22.88
C THR A 251 -19.86 0.21 -21.84
N ASN A 252 -20.25 -0.63 -20.87
CA ASN A 252 -19.36 -1.17 -19.86
C ASN A 252 -19.85 -2.55 -19.37
N PRO A 253 -19.82 -3.58 -20.25
CA PRO A 253 -20.29 -4.92 -19.90
C PRO A 253 -19.42 -5.52 -18.80
N ARG A 254 -19.92 -6.59 -18.16
CA ARG A 254 -19.17 -7.30 -17.11
C ARG A 254 -17.81 -7.73 -17.64
N LYS A 255 -16.74 -7.29 -16.97
CA LYS A 255 -15.36 -7.64 -17.33
C LYS A 255 -14.85 -8.88 -16.60
N TYR A 256 -15.36 -9.14 -15.39
CA TYR A 256 -14.80 -10.16 -14.51
C TYR A 256 -15.87 -11.17 -14.02
N ILE A 257 -15.49 -12.44 -13.95
CA ILE A 257 -16.23 -13.46 -13.19
C ILE A 257 -16.04 -13.23 -11.68
N PRO A 258 -17.01 -13.58 -10.82
CA PRO A 258 -16.86 -13.45 -9.37
C PRO A 258 -15.72 -14.31 -8.81
N PHE A 259 -15.02 -13.80 -7.79
CA PHE A 259 -13.94 -14.55 -7.10
C PHE A 259 -13.77 -14.15 -5.63
N THR A 260 -13.21 -15.02 -4.81
CA THR A 260 -12.91 -14.71 -3.40
C THR A 260 -11.53 -14.07 -3.23
N ARG A 261 -11.36 -13.24 -2.19
CA ARG A 261 -10.06 -12.64 -1.84
C ARG A 261 -8.98 -13.70 -1.60
N GLU A 262 -9.33 -14.82 -0.96
CA GLU A 262 -8.43 -15.94 -0.74
C GLU A 262 -7.89 -16.53 -2.06
N ASN A 263 -8.78 -16.77 -3.03
CA ASN A 263 -8.40 -17.30 -4.34
C ASN A 263 -7.46 -16.32 -5.05
N PHE A 264 -7.79 -15.03 -5.04
CA PHE A 264 -6.95 -13.98 -5.63
C PHE A 264 -5.56 -13.93 -4.95
N LYS A 265 -5.49 -13.97 -3.62
CA LYS A 265 -4.25 -13.98 -2.83
C LYS A 265 -3.37 -15.20 -3.14
N LYS A 266 -3.96 -16.40 -3.24
CA LYS A 266 -3.26 -17.63 -3.65
C LYS A 266 -2.65 -17.48 -5.05
N LYS A 267 -3.34 -16.84 -5.99
CA LYS A 267 -2.80 -16.61 -7.35
C LYS A 267 -1.65 -15.61 -7.38
N LEU A 268 -1.73 -14.52 -6.61
CA LEU A 268 -0.63 -13.55 -6.47
C LEU A 268 0.66 -14.21 -5.95
N GLN A 269 0.56 -15.21 -5.06
CA GLN A 269 1.72 -15.88 -4.47
C GLN A 269 2.41 -16.88 -5.42
N VAL A 270 1.65 -17.51 -6.32
CA VAL A 270 2.17 -18.58 -7.20
C VAL A 270 2.68 -18.02 -8.55
N GLN A 271 2.25 -16.82 -8.93
CA GLN A 271 2.62 -16.21 -10.20
C GLN A 271 4.00 -15.54 -10.11
N LYS A 272 4.95 -15.98 -10.94
CA LYS A 272 6.13 -15.16 -11.24
C LYS A 272 5.64 -13.87 -11.91
N ARG A 273 6.19 -12.72 -11.52
CA ARG A 273 5.92 -11.45 -12.19
C ARG A 273 6.30 -11.59 -13.66
N VAL A 274 5.32 -11.48 -14.56
CA VAL A 274 5.50 -11.60 -16.00
C VAL A 274 4.93 -10.34 -16.62
N VAL A 275 5.80 -9.63 -17.34
CA VAL A 275 5.48 -8.39 -18.04
C VAL A 275 4.18 -8.53 -18.84
N GLY A 276 3.18 -7.73 -18.49
CA GLY A 276 1.90 -7.63 -19.22
C GLY A 276 0.86 -8.70 -18.89
N LYS A 277 1.04 -9.52 -17.84
CA LYS A 277 0.00 -10.44 -17.35
C LYS A 277 -0.35 -10.17 -15.89
N THR A 278 -1.62 -9.86 -15.61
CA THR A 278 -2.11 -9.60 -14.26
C THR A 278 -2.66 -10.88 -13.61
N ALA A 279 -2.64 -10.95 -12.28
CA ALA A 279 -3.36 -12.03 -11.56
C ALA A 279 -4.89 -11.97 -11.82
N LEU A 280 -5.41 -10.79 -12.20
CA LEU A 280 -6.82 -10.58 -12.51
C LEU A 280 -7.21 -11.10 -13.89
N ASP A 281 -6.25 -11.27 -14.83
CA ASP A 281 -6.54 -11.73 -16.20
C ASP A 281 -7.24 -13.09 -16.24
N ARG A 282 -7.05 -13.91 -15.20
CA ARG A 282 -7.69 -15.22 -15.05
C ARG A 282 -9.18 -15.14 -14.74
N TYR A 283 -9.63 -13.98 -14.30
CA TYR A 283 -11.02 -13.68 -14.00
C TYR A 283 -11.66 -12.85 -15.10
N LEU A 284 -10.90 -12.41 -16.12
CA LEU A 284 -11.48 -11.73 -17.27
C LEU A 284 -12.43 -12.67 -18.01
N ILE A 285 -13.61 -12.15 -18.34
CA ILE A 285 -14.50 -12.80 -19.30
C ILE A 285 -13.90 -12.55 -20.67
N SER A 286 -13.44 -13.60 -21.33
CA SER A 286 -13.02 -13.53 -22.73
C SER A 286 -14.22 -13.14 -23.59
N ASN A 287 -14.06 -12.10 -24.41
CA ASN A 287 -14.99 -11.81 -25.51
C ASN A 287 -14.75 -12.78 -26.67
#